data_AF-A0A2L1IPU5-F1
#
_entry.id   AF-A0A2L1IPU5-F1
#
_cell.length_a   1.000
_cell.length_b   1.000
_cell.length_c   1.000
_cell.angle_alpha   90.00
_cell.angle_beta   90.00
_cell.angle_gamma   90.00
#
_symmetry.space_group_name_H-M   'P 1'
#
loop_
_entity.id
_entity.type
_entity.pdbx_description
1 polymer ?
#
loop_
_entity_poly.entity_id
_entity_poly.type
_entity_poly.pdbx_seq_one_letter_code
_entity_poly.pdbx_strand_id
1 'polypeptide(L)'
;MSSLSILFVVVIIIAILFLAINLIFAPHNPYQEKYSIFECGFHSFLQSRQPFNIAFFIYALLFLLFDLEILLLFPYSVSSYTNDIYGLIIVIIFTVLVTVGFIFEVGKGALKIESNQVLSTDLKMKNMNLIITSIFNKTS
;
A
#
# COMPACT_ATOMS: atom_id res chain seq x y z
N MET A 1 28.78 -12.07 -27.13
CA MET A 1 27.86 -11.32 -26.24
C MET A 1 26.46 -11.57 -26.74
N SER A 2 25.58 -12.16 -25.93
CA SER A 2 24.19 -12.40 -26.34
C SER A 2 23.45 -11.07 -26.45
N SER A 3 22.50 -10.96 -27.38
CA SER A 3 21.68 -9.75 -27.57
C SER A 3 21.02 -9.29 -26.26
N LEU A 4 20.60 -10.24 -25.42
CA LEU A 4 20.05 -9.97 -24.09
C LEU A 4 21.05 -9.28 -23.15
N SER A 5 22.30 -9.77 -23.07
CA SER A 5 23.33 -9.13 -22.24
C SER A 5 23.63 -7.70 -22.69
N ILE A 6 23.54 -7.44 -24.00
CA ILE A 6 23.79 -6.11 -24.57
C ILE A 6 22.69 -5.14 -24.14
N LEU A 7 21.43 -5.57 -24.14
CA LEU A 7 20.30 -4.72 -23.73
C LEU A 7 20.41 -4.27 -22.27
N PHE A 8 20.72 -5.18 -21.34
CA PHE A 8 20.89 -4.82 -19.93
C PHE A 8 22.01 -3.81 -19.71
N VAL A 9 23.15 -4.01 -20.39
CA VAL A 9 24.30 -3.10 -20.29
C VAL A 9 23.94 -1.72 -20.85
N VAL A 10 23.26 -1.66 -21.99
CA VAL A 10 22.86 -0.39 -22.63
C VAL A 10 21.91 0.41 -21.73
N VAL A 11 20.91 -0.22 -21.10
CA VAL A 11 19.98 0.47 -20.19
C VAL A 11 20.72 1.12 -19.02
N ILE A 12 21.67 0.39 -18.42
CA ILE A 12 22.46 0.91 -17.30
C ILE A 12 23.34 2.10 -17.76
N ILE A 13 23.99 1.97 -18.92
CA ILE A 13 24.83 3.04 -19.47
C ILE A 13 24.00 4.31 -19.75
N ILE A 14 22.81 4.17 -20.35
CA ILE A 14 21.94 5.31 -20.64
C ILE A 14 21.46 5.99 -19.35
N ALA A 15 21.09 5.22 -18.32
CA ALA A 15 20.67 5.77 -17.03
C ALA A 15 21.79 6.59 -16.38
N ILE A 16 23.02 6.05 -16.37
CA ILE A 16 24.19 6.76 -15.83
C ILE A 16 24.54 7.98 -16.68
N LEU A 17 24.45 7.88 -18.01
CA LEU A 17 24.73 8.98 -18.92
C LEU A 17 23.78 10.15 -18.67
N PHE A 18 22.47 9.90 -18.55
CA PHE A 18 21.50 10.97 -18.26
C PHE A 18 21.71 11.59 -16.87
N LEU A 19 22.05 10.77 -15.87
CA LEU A 19 22.41 11.29 -14.54
C LEU A 19 23.66 12.18 -14.60
N ALA A 20 24.69 11.76 -15.33
CA ALA A 20 25.93 12.52 -15.48
C ALA A 20 25.71 13.83 -16.24
N ILE A 21 24.92 13.82 -17.32
CA ILE A 21 24.53 15.03 -18.05
C ILE A 21 23.78 15.99 -17.12
N ASN A 22 22.81 15.49 -16.34
CA ASN A 22 22.09 16.34 -15.40
C ASN A 22 23.04 16.95 -14.36
N LEU A 23 23.96 16.17 -13.79
CA LEU A 23 24.90 16.67 -12.79
C LEU A 23 25.87 17.73 -13.34
N ILE A 24 26.31 17.60 -14.59
CA ILE A 24 27.26 18.53 -15.23
C ILE A 24 26.56 19.80 -15.72
N PHE A 25 25.37 19.69 -16.29
CA PHE A 25 24.66 20.83 -16.91
C PHE A 25 23.66 21.52 -15.98
N ALA A 26 23.22 20.90 -14.89
CA ALA A 26 22.26 21.51 -13.98
C ALA A 26 22.91 22.64 -13.15
N PRO A 27 22.24 23.80 -13.02
CA PRO A 27 22.73 24.88 -12.16
C PRO A 27 22.68 24.44 -10.69
N HIS A 28 23.86 24.31 -10.08
CA HIS A 28 23.99 23.94 -8.67
C HIS A 28 24.05 25.18 -7.79
N ASN A 29 22.90 25.62 -7.27
CA ASN A 29 22.82 26.68 -6.25
C ASN A 29 22.38 26.10 -4.89
N PRO A 30 23.34 25.72 -4.02
CA PRO A 30 23.09 25.18 -2.69
C PRO A 30 22.84 26.31 -1.68
N TYR A 31 21.66 26.32 -1.05
CA TYR A 31 21.32 27.25 0.03
C TYR A 31 20.76 26.47 1.22
N GLN A 32 20.97 26.95 2.45
CA GLN A 32 20.64 26.20 3.67
C GLN A 32 19.14 25.82 3.74
N GLU A 33 18.25 26.73 3.35
CA GLU A 33 16.80 26.50 3.28
C GLU A 33 16.39 25.48 2.19
N LYS A 34 17.28 25.14 1.24
CA LYS A 34 17.03 24.10 0.21
C LYS A 34 17.23 22.69 0.76
N TYR A 35 18.11 22.58 1.74
CA TYR A 35 18.51 21.32 2.35
C TYR A 35 17.64 20.98 3.56
N SER A 36 16.91 21.94 4.11
CA SER A 36 15.88 21.68 5.11
C SER A 36 14.62 21.12 4.45
N ILE A 37 13.91 20.29 5.20
CA ILE A 37 12.60 19.78 4.79
C ILE A 37 11.63 20.96 4.75
N PHE A 38 10.80 21.04 3.70
CA PHE A 38 9.77 22.06 3.58
C PHE A 38 8.74 21.89 4.69
N GLU A 39 8.90 22.63 5.77
CA GLU A 39 7.90 22.79 6.83
C GLU A 39 7.26 24.17 6.71
N CYS A 40 5.99 24.31 7.07
CA CYS A 40 5.22 25.56 6.95
C CYS A 40 5.68 26.67 7.93
N GLY A 41 6.99 26.88 8.09
CA GLY A 41 7.59 27.94 8.91
C GLY A 41 7.79 27.59 10.39
N PHE A 42 7.60 26.32 10.78
CA PHE A 42 7.81 25.86 12.15
C PHE A 42 8.74 24.66 12.18
N HIS A 43 9.73 24.67 13.07
CA HIS A 43 10.58 23.51 13.35
C HIS A 43 9.76 22.42 14.04
N SER A 44 9.70 21.23 13.43
CA SER A 44 9.05 20.05 14.01
C SER A 44 9.80 19.53 15.25
N PHE A 45 9.56 20.14 16.40
CA PHE A 45 9.94 19.61 17.71
C PHE A 45 8.97 18.53 18.18
N LEU A 46 8.65 17.51 17.38
CA LEU A 46 7.83 16.39 17.85
C LEU A 46 8.07 15.09 17.08
N GLN A 47 7.82 13.99 17.81
CA GLN A 47 7.98 12.59 17.43
C GLN A 47 7.74 12.27 15.95
N SER A 48 8.81 11.81 15.26
CA SER A 48 8.79 11.34 13.87
C SER A 48 7.91 10.09 13.62
N ARG A 49 7.40 9.45 14.68
CA ARG A 49 6.53 8.28 14.56
C ARG A 49 5.07 8.68 14.55
N GLN A 50 4.49 8.68 13.34
CA GLN A 50 3.06 8.81 13.16
C GLN A 50 2.39 7.42 13.27
N PRO A 51 1.28 7.29 14.03
CA PRO A 51 0.52 6.05 14.04
C PRO A 51 -0.06 5.78 12.65
N PHE A 52 0.19 4.58 12.13
CA PHE A 52 -0.35 4.10 10.86
C PHE A 52 -1.50 3.13 11.12
N ASN A 53 -2.45 3.06 10.18
CA ASN A 53 -3.56 2.13 10.26
C ASN A 53 -3.08 0.70 9.96
N ILE A 54 -3.54 -0.29 10.73
CA ILE A 54 -3.26 -1.72 10.53
C ILE A 54 -3.73 -2.23 9.16
N ALA A 55 -4.73 -1.58 8.55
CA ALA A 55 -5.22 -1.92 7.22
C ALA A 55 -4.10 -2.04 6.18
N PHE A 56 -3.10 -1.14 6.21
CA PHE A 56 -1.96 -1.17 5.29
C PHE A 56 -1.10 -2.44 5.42
N PHE A 57 -0.98 -2.97 6.63
CA PHE A 57 -0.28 -4.23 6.87
C PHE A 57 -1.08 -5.43 6.32
N ILE A 58 -2.40 -5.41 6.50
CA ILE A 58 -3.30 -6.46 5.99
C ILE A 58 -3.27 -6.50 4.45
N TYR A 59 -3.23 -5.34 3.78
CA TYR A 59 -3.02 -5.28 2.32
C TYR A 59 -1.71 -5.93 1.88
N ALA A 60 -0.60 -5.67 2.60
CA ALA A 60 0.69 -6.28 2.27
C ALA A 60 0.69 -7.81 2.47
N LEU A 61 0.03 -8.29 3.52
CA LEU A 61 -0.10 -9.73 3.78
C LEU A 61 -0.95 -10.42 2.70
N LEU A 62 -2.07 -9.81 2.29
CA LEU A 62 -2.91 -10.33 1.21
C LEU A 62 -2.18 -10.33 -0.13
N PHE A 63 -1.41 -9.28 -0.43
CA PHE A 63 -0.57 -9.24 -1.64
C PHE A 63 0.45 -10.38 -1.65
N LEU A 64 1.14 -10.62 -0.52
CA LEU A 64 2.09 -11.73 -0.39
C LEU A 64 1.42 -13.10 -0.60
N LEU A 65 0.21 -13.28 -0.07
CA LEU A 65 -0.53 -14.53 -0.19
C LEU A 65 -0.94 -14.81 -1.65
N PHE A 66 -1.43 -13.79 -2.36
CA PHE A 66 -1.78 -13.93 -3.78
C PHE A 66 -0.57 -14.07 -4.70
N ASP A 67 0.55 -13.43 -4.40
CA ASP A 67 1.80 -13.61 -5.13
C ASP A 67 2.30 -15.07 -5.02
N LEU A 68 2.20 -15.64 -3.81
CA LEU A 68 2.51 -17.06 -3.57
C LEU A 68 1.55 -17.99 -4.32
N GLU A 69 0.25 -17.67 -4.40
CA GLU A 69 -0.71 -18.44 -5.18
C GLU A 69 -0.29 -18.55 -6.66
N ILE A 70 0.04 -17.42 -7.29
CA ILE A 70 0.45 -17.38 -8.70
C ILE A 70 1.76 -18.16 -8.90
N LEU A 71 2.69 -18.06 -7.96
CA LEU A 71 3.95 -18.81 -7.99
C LEU A 71 3.72 -20.33 -7.94
N LEU A 72 2.72 -20.80 -7.19
CA LEU A 72 2.33 -22.22 -7.15
C LEU A 72 1.54 -22.67 -8.38
N LEU A 73 0.82 -21.76 -9.04
CA LEU A 73 0.13 -22.04 -10.30
C LEU A 73 1.09 -22.16 -11.49
N PHE A 74 2.21 -21.43 -11.46
CA PHE A 74 3.18 -21.40 -12.54
C PHE A 74 3.75 -22.78 -12.95
N PRO A 75 4.23 -23.66 -12.05
CA PRO A 75 4.77 -24.97 -12.44
C PRO A 75 3.70 -25.86 -13.10
N TYR A 76 2.44 -25.79 -12.65
CA TYR A 76 1.35 -26.49 -13.32
C TYR A 76 1.14 -25.94 -14.74
N SER A 77 1.13 -24.62 -14.91
CA SER A 77 0.99 -24.01 -16.24
C SER A 77 2.10 -24.47 -17.21
N VAL A 78 3.35 -24.55 -16.74
CA VAL A 78 4.50 -24.99 -17.53
C VAL A 78 4.45 -26.48 -17.87
N SER A 79 3.91 -27.31 -16.97
CA SER A 79 3.85 -28.78 -17.11
C SER A 79 2.43 -29.30 -17.35
N SER A 80 1.56 -28.46 -17.93
CA SER A 80 0.15 -28.78 -18.16
C SER A 80 -0.05 -30.00 -19.07
N TYR A 81 0.85 -30.20 -20.03
CA TYR A 81 0.84 -31.36 -20.93
C TYR A 81 1.13 -32.70 -20.25
N THR A 82 1.90 -32.72 -19.14
CA THR A 82 2.29 -33.97 -18.47
C THR A 82 1.36 -34.36 -17.32
N ASN A 83 0.68 -33.38 -16.73
CA ASN A 83 -0.15 -33.59 -15.54
C ASN A 83 -1.64 -33.78 -15.86
N ASP A 84 -2.03 -33.65 -17.13
CA ASP A 84 -3.39 -33.84 -17.65
C ASP A 84 -4.47 -33.19 -16.73
N ILE A 85 -5.61 -33.87 -16.57
CA ILE A 85 -6.74 -33.45 -15.74
C ILE A 85 -6.46 -33.59 -14.24
N TYR A 86 -5.54 -34.47 -13.84
CA TYR A 86 -5.23 -34.68 -12.43
C TYR A 86 -4.59 -33.43 -11.81
N GLY A 87 -3.59 -32.84 -12.48
CA GLY A 87 -2.99 -31.58 -12.05
C GLY A 87 -3.98 -30.41 -12.06
N LEU A 88 -4.90 -30.41 -13.03
CA LEU A 88 -5.95 -29.38 -13.14
C LEU A 88 -6.86 -29.38 -11.91
N ILE A 89 -7.29 -30.57 -11.45
CA ILE A 89 -8.15 -30.71 -10.28
C ILE A 89 -7.45 -30.18 -9.02
N ILE A 90 -6.17 -30.52 -8.82
CA ILE A 90 -5.39 -30.06 -7.66
C ILE A 90 -5.27 -28.53 -7.65
N VAL A 91 -4.95 -27.95 -8.81
CA VAL A 91 -4.82 -26.49 -8.96
C VAL A 91 -6.15 -25.78 -8.70
N ILE A 92 -7.26 -26.29 -9.23
CA ILE A 92 -8.58 -25.71 -8.97
C ILE A 92 -8.93 -25.77 -7.47
N ILE A 93 -8.69 -26.90 -6.81
CA ILE A 93 -8.94 -27.03 -5.37
C ILE A 93 -8.09 -26.03 -4.58
N PHE A 94 -6.81 -25.90 -4.94
CA PHE A 94 -5.90 -24.95 -4.30
C PHE A 94 -6.37 -23.49 -4.47
N THR A 95 -6.68 -23.06 -5.69
CA THR A 95 -7.20 -21.72 -5.98
C THR A 95 -8.51 -21.43 -5.26
N VAL A 96 -9.43 -22.39 -5.20
CA VAL A 96 -10.70 -22.22 -4.48
C VAL A 96 -10.46 -22.03 -2.97
N LEU A 97 -9.58 -22.82 -2.35
CA LEU A 97 -9.25 -22.69 -0.93
C LEU A 97 -8.68 -21.31 -0.61
N VAL A 98 -7.74 -20.82 -1.43
CA VAL A 98 -7.15 -19.49 -1.26
C VAL A 98 -8.19 -18.38 -1.47
N THR A 99 -9.01 -18.50 -2.51
CA THR A 99 -10.08 -17.53 -2.82
C THR A 99 -11.11 -17.43 -1.69
N VAL A 100 -11.49 -18.55 -1.07
CA VAL A 100 -12.40 -18.55 0.09
C VAL A 100 -11.77 -17.84 1.28
N GLY A 101 -10.48 -18.06 1.54
CA GLY A 101 -9.74 -17.34 2.58
C GLY A 101 -9.73 -15.82 2.35
N PHE A 102 -9.56 -15.39 1.10
CA PHE A 102 -9.63 -13.99 0.73
C PHE A 102 -11.02 -13.38 0.96
N ILE A 103 -12.07 -14.05 0.50
CA ILE A 103 -13.46 -13.59 0.68
C ILE A 103 -13.79 -13.41 2.17
N PHE A 104 -13.30 -14.32 3.01
CA PHE A 104 -13.50 -14.23 4.46
C PHE A 104 -12.84 -12.99 5.08
N GLU A 105 -11.60 -12.68 4.70
CA GLU A 105 -10.89 -11.48 5.18
C GLU A 105 -11.55 -10.17 4.68
N VAL A 106 -12.05 -10.17 3.44
CA VAL A 106 -12.84 -9.04 2.90
C VAL A 106 -14.14 -8.85 3.68
N GLY A 107 -14.85 -9.94 4.00
CA GLY A 107 -16.10 -9.90 4.75
C GLY A 107 -15.95 -9.38 6.18
N LYS A 108 -14.78 -9.55 6.81
CA LYS A 108 -14.48 -9.00 8.14
C LYS A 108 -14.27 -7.48 8.16
N GLY A 109 -14.22 -6.83 7.00
CA GLY A 109 -13.99 -5.38 6.93
C GLY A 109 -12.58 -4.96 7.37
N ALA A 110 -11.64 -5.91 7.45
CA ALA A 110 -10.25 -5.70 7.86
C ALA A 110 -9.49 -4.73 6.92
N LEU A 111 -10.01 -4.54 5.72
CA LEU A 111 -9.50 -3.64 4.68
C LEU A 111 -10.09 -2.23 4.73
N LYS A 112 -11.05 -1.96 5.62
CA LYS A 112 -11.68 -0.64 5.68
C LYS A 112 -10.71 0.39 6.25
N ILE A 113 -10.37 1.37 5.43
CA ILE A 113 -9.60 2.53 5.89
C ILE A 113 -10.55 3.43 6.67
N GLU A 114 -10.52 3.32 8.00
CA GLU A 114 -11.23 4.26 8.85
C GLU A 114 -10.47 5.58 8.94
N SER A 115 -11.17 6.68 8.63
CA SER A 115 -10.68 8.03 8.88
C SER A 115 -11.15 8.47 10.27
N ASN A 116 -10.21 8.83 11.15
CA ASN A 116 -10.49 9.33 12.51
C ASN A 116 -11.30 10.66 12.54
N GLN A 117 -11.62 11.24 11.38
CA GLN A 117 -12.51 12.41 11.27
C GLN A 117 -13.98 12.06 11.57
N VAL A 118 -14.38 10.80 11.46
CA VAL A 118 -15.76 10.36 11.73
C VAL A 118 -16.05 10.28 13.23
N LEU A 119 -15.09 9.83 14.05
CA LEU A 119 -15.29 9.71 15.51
C LEU A 119 -15.44 11.08 16.21
N SER A 120 -14.71 12.09 15.74
CA SER A 120 -14.75 13.45 16.30
C SER A 120 -16.04 14.20 15.92
N THR A 121 -16.60 13.93 14.75
CA THR A 121 -17.90 14.50 14.33
C THR A 121 -19.07 13.85 15.06
N ASP A 122 -19.04 12.53 15.30
CA ASP A 122 -20.07 11.82 16.06
C ASP A 122 -20.11 12.21 17.55
N LEU A 123 -18.95 12.37 18.19
CA LEU A 123 -18.86 12.86 19.57
C LEU A 123 -19.37 14.30 19.69
N LYS A 124 -19.10 15.16 18.70
CA LYS A 124 -19.60 16.54 18.66
C LYS A 124 -21.11 16.59 18.49
N MET A 125 -21.68 15.76 17.62
CA MET A 125 -23.13 15.65 17.42
C MET A 125 -23.86 15.14 18.68
N LYS A 126 -23.29 14.13 19.35
CA LYS A 126 -23.86 13.58 20.59
C LYS A 126 -23.82 14.57 21.74
N ASN A 127 -22.73 15.34 21.88
CA ASN A 127 -22.62 16.37 22.90
C ASN A 127 -23.57 17.56 22.62
N MET A 128 -23.75 17.92 21.35
CA MET A 128 -24.72 18.95 20.93
C MET A 128 -26.16 18.54 21.28
N ASN A 129 -26.55 17.29 20.99
CA ASN A 129 -27.88 16.79 21.32
C ASN A 129 -28.12 16.74 22.83
N LEU A 130 -27.13 16.33 23.63
CA LEU A 130 -27.23 16.36 25.08
C LEU A 130 -27.43 17.79 25.62
N ILE A 131 -26.71 18.77 25.09
CA ILE A 131 -26.89 20.19 25.44
C ILE A 131 -28.31 20.66 25.10
N ILE A 132 -28.82 20.36 23.89
CA ILE A 132 -30.17 20.75 23.47
C ILE A 132 -31.24 20.13 24.39
N THR A 133 -31.14 18.84 24.72
CA THR A 133 -32.07 18.21 25.68
C THR A 133 -31.95 18.79 27.08
N SER A 134 -30.75 19.17 27.55
CA SER A 134 -30.57 19.80 28.86
C SER A 134 -31.14 21.22 28.93
N ILE A 135 -31.12 21.96 27.82
CA ILE A 135 -31.71 23.30 27.71
C ILE A 135 -33.24 23.19 27.70
N PHE A 136 -33.80 22.27 26.92
CA PHE A 136 -35.25 22.06 26.83
C PHE A 136 -35.88 21.58 28.15
N ASN A 137 -35.18 20.73 28.91
CA ASN A 137 -35.68 20.19 30.19
C ASN A 137 -35.49 21.15 31.38
N LYS A 138 -34.81 22.29 31.18
CA LYS A 138 -34.61 23.34 32.22
C LYS A 138 -35.58 24.52 32.06
N THR A 139 -36.33 24.57 30.97
CA THR A 139 -37.28 25.64 30.63
C THR A 139 -38.76 25.25 30.80
N SER A 140 -39.06 24.05 31.32
CA SER A 140 -40.38 23.66 31.83
C SER A 140 -40.36 23.55 33.35
#